data_AF-A0A6P7HBI2-F1
#
_entry.id   AF-A0A6P7HBI2-F1
#
_cell.length_a   1.000
_cell.length_b   1.000
_cell.length_c   1.000
_cell.angle_alpha   90.00
_cell.angle_beta   90.00
_cell.angle_gamma   90.00
#
_symmetry.space_group_name_H-M   'P 1'
#
loop_
_entity.id
_entity.type
_entity.pdbx_description
1 polymer ?
#
loop_
_entity_poly.entity_id
_entity_poly.type
_entity_poly.pdbx_seq_one_letter_code
_entity_poly.pdbx_strand_id
1 'polypeptide(L)'
;MRPLKACRMKCNESLPDEDRGKCFQNYWNLGSRNRRANYIASLININPKKTEKLGPRKKYRECSYKYSIIINGIQKPICKTCLIATIGETKGFIEIVGEKKKNAFSVIISPDRRGIAPSGNKRSAEEIQNAKDHILSFPKYESHYFRNRTSKKYLSSDLSIAKMYDMYKQTVDKPVSLTLYKNCFYSLNLAFKKPKQDTCFKCDIFEIKLKVLEEGEEKENLRQERDKHHQLADDAFKAKQVDKEVASSDTKKRAYTFDLQQCLPTPFLTANTVFYKRQLWTFNLTVHDLATNEVTCFMWDESTAGRGGNQIASCIYRLLLELNDVEEVTFYSDTCGGQNKNQQVAFMFTFAFTKLPNLKIINHKFL
;
A
#
# COMPACT_ATOMS: atom_id res chain seq x y z
N MET A 1 0.22 25.34 -33.78
CA MET A 1 0.75 24.74 -35.03
C MET A 1 2.23 25.10 -35.15
N ARG A 2 3.11 24.21 -35.63
CA ARG A 2 4.57 24.51 -35.66
C ARG A 2 4.90 25.50 -36.79
N PRO A 3 5.78 26.50 -36.62
CA PRO A 3 6.13 27.42 -37.69
C PRO A 3 6.86 26.70 -38.84
N LEU A 4 6.59 27.10 -40.09
CA LEU A 4 7.30 26.56 -41.25
C LEU A 4 8.64 27.26 -41.42
N LYS A 5 9.70 26.47 -41.59
CA LYS A 5 11.02 26.98 -41.98
C LYS A 5 11.10 27.16 -43.50
N ALA A 6 12.00 28.04 -43.95
CA ALA A 6 12.31 28.19 -45.37
C ALA A 6 12.71 26.84 -45.98
N CYS A 7 12.16 26.52 -47.15
CA CYS A 7 12.45 25.28 -47.86
C CYS A 7 12.46 25.50 -49.37
N ARG A 8 13.10 24.59 -50.11
CA ARG A 8 13.24 24.66 -51.57
C ARG A 8 11.91 24.79 -52.33
N MET A 9 10.82 24.29 -51.77
CA MET A 9 9.48 24.36 -52.38
C MET A 9 8.65 25.55 -51.88
N LYS A 10 9.27 26.50 -51.16
CA LYS A 10 8.65 27.73 -50.65
C LYS A 10 7.31 27.50 -49.95
N CYS A 11 7.22 26.41 -49.17
CA CYS A 11 5.97 25.99 -48.53
C CYS A 11 5.42 27.03 -47.54
N ASN A 12 6.28 27.89 -46.99
CA ASN A 12 5.90 29.02 -46.13
C ASN A 12 5.17 30.14 -46.89
N GLU A 13 5.45 30.32 -48.18
CA GLU A 13 4.77 31.29 -49.05
C GLU A 13 3.51 30.66 -49.67
N SER A 14 3.58 29.38 -50.05
CA SER A 14 2.51 28.70 -50.80
C SER A 14 1.36 28.16 -49.94
N LEU A 15 1.56 28.07 -48.62
CA LEU A 15 0.61 27.47 -47.69
C LEU A 15 0.42 28.38 -46.45
N PRO A 16 -0.52 29.34 -46.52
CA PRO A 16 -0.82 30.25 -45.42
C PRO A 16 -1.27 29.54 -44.15
N ASP A 17 -1.04 30.14 -42.99
CA ASP A 17 -1.36 29.53 -41.69
C ASP A 17 -2.86 29.23 -41.49
N GLU A 18 -3.74 30.01 -42.12
CA GLU A 18 -5.19 29.75 -42.10
C GLU A 18 -5.55 28.41 -42.78
N ASP A 19 -5.00 28.14 -43.96
CA ASP A 19 -5.20 26.89 -44.69
C ASP A 19 -4.60 25.70 -43.91
N ARG A 20 -3.45 25.90 -43.28
CA ARG A 20 -2.82 24.89 -42.42
C ARG A 20 -3.72 24.57 -41.22
N GLY A 21 -4.33 25.60 -40.63
CA GLY A 21 -5.38 25.54 -39.61
C GLY A 21 -6.50 24.57 -39.98
N LYS A 22 -7.11 24.82 -41.15
CA LYS A 22 -8.21 24.01 -41.69
C LYS A 22 -7.78 22.55 -41.97
N CYS A 23 -6.61 22.36 -42.58
CA CYS A 23 -6.07 21.02 -42.84
C CYS A 23 -5.80 20.23 -41.56
N PHE A 24 -5.27 20.88 -40.52
CA PHE A 24 -5.03 20.25 -39.22
C PHE A 24 -6.36 19.82 -38.59
N GLN A 25 -7.35 20.71 -38.53
CA GLN A 25 -8.63 20.40 -37.90
C GLN A 25 -9.32 19.23 -38.62
N ASN A 26 -9.37 19.27 -39.95
CA ASN A 26 -9.97 18.20 -40.76
C ASN A 26 -9.26 16.86 -40.54
N TYR A 27 -7.93 16.88 -40.42
CA TYR A 27 -7.13 15.68 -40.19
C TYR A 27 -7.40 15.05 -38.81
N TRP A 28 -7.49 15.86 -37.75
CA TRP A 28 -7.74 15.35 -36.40
C TRP A 28 -9.20 14.94 -36.16
N ASN A 29 -10.14 15.59 -36.85
CA ASN A 29 -11.56 15.20 -36.86
C ASN A 29 -11.82 13.78 -37.42
N LEU A 30 -10.85 13.17 -38.13
CA LEU A 30 -10.96 11.78 -38.57
C LEU A 30 -11.05 10.77 -37.42
N GLY A 31 -10.58 11.13 -36.22
CA GLY A 31 -10.73 10.41 -34.95
C GLY A 31 -9.94 9.10 -34.80
N SER A 32 -9.89 8.26 -35.84
CA SER A 32 -9.21 6.95 -35.82
C SER A 32 -7.80 7.03 -36.37
N ARG A 33 -6.83 6.38 -35.68
CA ARG A 33 -5.45 6.24 -36.16
C ARG A 33 -5.38 5.62 -37.56
N ASN A 34 -6.24 4.64 -37.85
CA ASN A 34 -6.28 3.98 -39.16
C ASN A 34 -6.79 4.93 -40.26
N ARG A 35 -7.85 5.70 -39.98
CA ARG A 35 -8.38 6.72 -40.91
C ARG A 35 -7.33 7.80 -41.21
N ARG A 36 -6.64 8.27 -40.17
CA ARG A 36 -5.54 9.24 -40.29
C ARG A 36 -4.35 8.69 -41.08
N ALA A 37 -4.02 7.42 -40.89
CA ALA A 37 -2.96 6.75 -41.64
C ALA A 37 -3.31 6.61 -43.14
N ASN A 38 -4.55 6.24 -43.48
CA ASN A 38 -5.04 6.18 -44.86
C ASN A 38 -5.08 7.57 -45.52
N TYR A 39 -5.49 8.60 -44.78
CA TYR A 39 -5.45 9.98 -45.27
C TYR A 39 -4.02 10.44 -45.58
N ILE A 40 -3.04 10.15 -44.70
CA ILE A 40 -1.64 10.46 -45.02
C ILE A 40 -1.14 9.64 -46.21
N ALA A 41 -1.55 8.37 -46.33
CA ALA A 41 -1.18 7.54 -47.47
C ALA A 41 -1.66 8.15 -48.79
N SER A 42 -2.85 8.77 -48.86
CA SER A 42 -3.32 9.44 -50.07
C SER A 42 -2.48 10.67 -50.46
N LEU A 43 -1.86 11.33 -49.47
CA LEU A 43 -1.01 12.50 -49.69
C LEU A 43 0.43 12.18 -50.14
N ILE A 44 0.83 10.90 -50.10
CA ILE A 44 2.18 10.43 -50.43
C ILE A 44 2.19 9.77 -51.81
N ASN A 45 2.97 10.30 -52.75
CA ASN A 45 3.20 9.68 -54.06
C ASN A 45 4.60 9.06 -54.12
N ILE A 46 4.66 7.75 -54.35
CA ILE A 46 5.91 6.98 -54.43
C ILE A 46 6.28 6.85 -55.91
N ASN A 47 7.46 7.36 -56.28
CA ASN A 47 7.97 7.26 -57.64
C ASN A 47 9.23 6.38 -57.67
N PRO A 48 9.35 5.42 -58.61
CA PRO A 48 10.55 4.62 -58.76
C PRO A 48 11.73 5.49 -59.20
N LYS A 49 12.95 5.03 -58.90
CA LYS A 49 14.19 5.67 -59.35
C LYS A 49 14.26 5.61 -60.88
N LYS A 50 14.27 6.79 -61.54
CA LYS A 50 14.31 6.90 -63.01
C LYS A 50 15.72 6.82 -63.62
N THR A 51 16.78 7.01 -62.83
CA THR A 51 18.16 7.04 -63.35
C THR A 51 19.15 6.60 -62.28
N GLU A 52 20.08 5.74 -62.64
CA GLU A 52 21.21 5.33 -61.81
C GLU A 52 22.50 5.88 -62.41
N LYS A 53 23.18 6.77 -61.69
CA LYS A 53 24.52 7.23 -62.08
C LYS A 53 25.53 6.18 -61.63
N LEU A 54 26.28 5.61 -62.56
CA LEU A 54 27.46 4.78 -62.27
C LEU A 54 28.52 5.68 -61.64
N GLY A 55 28.87 5.42 -60.39
CA GLY A 55 29.90 6.15 -59.64
C GLY A 55 30.36 5.32 -58.45
N PRO A 56 31.51 5.64 -57.83
CA PRO A 56 32.16 4.79 -56.83
C PRO A 56 31.32 4.59 -55.54
N ARG A 57 30.29 5.41 -55.31
CA ARG A 57 29.34 5.26 -54.19
C ARG A 57 27.95 4.86 -54.70
N LYS A 58 27.56 3.60 -54.49
CA LYS A 58 26.19 3.11 -54.73
C LYS A 58 25.21 3.80 -53.77
N LYS A 59 24.15 4.42 -54.31
CA LYS A 59 23.03 4.94 -53.51
C LYS A 59 21.91 3.89 -53.46
N TYR A 60 21.68 3.29 -52.29
CA TYR A 60 20.66 2.25 -52.02
C TYR A 60 19.20 2.72 -52.08
N ARG A 61 18.92 3.95 -52.53
CA ARG A 61 17.54 4.48 -52.52
C ARG A 61 16.80 4.04 -53.79
N GLU A 62 15.87 3.10 -53.63
CA GLU A 62 15.07 2.52 -54.72
C GLU A 62 13.89 3.40 -55.16
N CYS A 63 13.33 4.18 -54.23
CA CYS A 63 12.13 5.00 -54.49
C CYS A 63 12.22 6.40 -53.87
N SER A 64 11.47 7.33 -54.47
CA SER A 64 11.33 8.71 -54.00
C SER A 64 9.91 8.98 -53.54
N TYR A 65 9.77 9.57 -52.35
CA TYR A 65 8.50 9.97 -51.77
C TYR A 65 8.26 11.44 -52.07
N LYS A 66 7.18 11.76 -52.77
CA LYS A 66 6.67 13.12 -52.96
C LYS A 66 5.45 13.32 -52.07
N TYR A 67 5.37 14.47 -51.41
CA TYR A 67 4.29 14.80 -50.49
C TYR A 67 3.43 15.90 -51.08
N SER A 68 2.14 15.86 -50.78
CA SER A 68 1.15 16.84 -51.25
C SER A 68 0.12 17.12 -50.17
N ILE A 69 -0.66 18.18 -50.34
CA ILE A 69 -1.80 18.50 -49.50
C ILE A 69 -2.96 18.92 -50.41
N ILE A 70 -4.19 18.61 -50.00
CA ILE A 70 -5.39 18.93 -50.78
C ILE A 70 -6.05 20.15 -50.13
N ILE A 71 -6.19 21.23 -50.88
CA ILE A 71 -6.88 22.46 -50.46
C ILE A 71 -7.94 22.76 -51.50
N ASN A 72 -9.20 22.86 -51.10
CA ASN A 72 -10.34 23.12 -52.00
C ASN A 72 -10.37 22.18 -53.23
N GLY A 73 -10.02 20.90 -53.03
CA GLY A 73 -9.95 19.90 -54.11
C GLY A 73 -8.68 19.92 -54.96
N ILE A 74 -7.80 20.90 -54.79
CA ILE A 74 -6.57 21.04 -55.56
C ILE A 74 -5.39 20.43 -54.79
N GLN A 75 -4.66 19.52 -55.44
CA GLN A 75 -3.47 18.89 -54.88
C GLN A 75 -2.24 19.79 -55.03
N LYS A 76 -1.75 20.37 -53.93
CA LYS A 76 -0.55 21.21 -53.89
C LYS A 76 0.68 20.41 -53.42
N PRO A 77 1.82 20.47 -54.12
CA PRO A 77 3.04 19.77 -53.69
C PRO A 77 3.68 20.48 -52.49
N ILE A 78 4.03 19.72 -51.44
CA ILE A 78 4.63 20.26 -50.22
C ILE A 78 5.79 19.40 -49.73
N CYS A 79 6.70 19.97 -48.93
CA CYS A 79 7.84 19.22 -48.43
C CYS A 79 7.42 18.36 -47.23
N LYS A 80 8.18 17.29 -46.95
CA LYS A 80 7.91 16.40 -45.82
C LYS A 80 7.79 17.15 -44.49
N THR A 81 8.67 18.11 -44.25
CA THR A 81 8.70 18.92 -43.04
C THR A 81 7.45 19.79 -42.92
N CYS A 82 6.96 20.34 -44.05
CA CYS A 82 5.72 21.08 -44.09
C CYS A 82 4.52 20.19 -43.77
N LEU A 83 4.44 18.99 -44.37
CA LEU A 83 3.36 18.04 -44.06
C LEU A 83 3.33 17.70 -42.57
N ILE A 84 4.48 17.34 -41.99
CA ILE A 84 4.65 17.05 -40.56
C ILE A 84 4.20 18.23 -39.69
N ALA A 85 4.65 19.45 -40.02
CA ALA A 85 4.33 20.65 -39.25
C ALA A 85 2.86 21.08 -39.38
N THR A 86 2.22 20.80 -40.51
CA THR A 86 0.82 21.15 -40.80
C THR A 86 -0.16 20.18 -40.16
N ILE A 87 0.08 18.86 -40.22
CA ILE A 87 -0.85 17.87 -39.61
C ILE A 87 -0.49 17.54 -38.15
N GLY A 88 0.71 17.89 -37.69
CA GLY A 88 1.14 17.71 -36.30
C GLY A 88 1.54 16.29 -35.91
N GLU A 89 1.82 15.42 -36.89
CA GLU A 89 2.25 14.04 -36.64
C GLU A 89 3.77 13.90 -36.47
N THR A 90 4.22 12.75 -35.97
CA THR A 90 5.66 12.47 -35.84
C THR A 90 6.29 12.06 -37.17
N LYS A 91 7.58 12.37 -37.35
CA LYS A 91 8.36 11.92 -38.52
C LYS A 91 8.26 10.40 -38.73
N GLY A 92 8.40 9.63 -37.64
CA GLY A 92 8.33 8.17 -37.68
C GLY A 92 6.97 7.64 -38.13
N PHE A 93 5.87 8.28 -37.71
CA PHE A 93 4.54 7.88 -38.18
C PHE A 93 4.36 8.06 -39.69
N ILE A 94 4.82 9.18 -40.25
CA ILE A 94 4.77 9.43 -41.70
C ILE A 94 5.65 8.44 -42.49
N GLU A 95 6.80 8.05 -41.93
CA GLU A 95 7.69 7.04 -42.52
C GLU A 95 7.05 5.65 -42.53
N ILE A 96 6.47 5.22 -41.42
CA ILE A 96 5.74 3.94 -41.31
C ILE A 96 4.58 3.89 -42.32
N VAL A 97 3.81 4.99 -42.46
CA VAL A 97 2.73 5.06 -43.44
C VAL A 97 3.28 4.96 -44.88
N GLY A 98 4.38 5.64 -45.18
CA GLY A 98 5.04 5.56 -46.48
C GLY A 98 5.58 4.17 -46.81
N GLU A 99 6.11 3.46 -45.82
CA GLU A 99 6.59 2.08 -45.96
C GLU A 99 5.43 1.10 -46.16
N LYS A 100 4.37 1.22 -45.36
CA LYS A 100 3.14 0.46 -45.55
C LYS A 100 2.54 0.68 -46.94
N LYS A 101 2.55 1.91 -47.44
CA LYS A 101 2.08 2.23 -48.80
C LYS A 101 3.00 1.63 -49.88
N LYS A 102 4.33 1.60 -49.67
CA LYS A 102 5.28 0.96 -50.60
C LYS A 102 4.95 -0.53 -50.79
N ASN A 103 4.55 -1.20 -49.70
CA ASN A 103 4.28 -2.64 -49.68
C ASN A 103 2.79 -2.98 -49.90
N ALA A 104 1.91 -1.97 -50.03
CA ALA A 104 0.49 -2.18 -50.26
C ALA A 104 0.19 -2.27 -51.75
N PHE A 105 -0.72 -3.18 -52.12
CA PHE A 105 -1.21 -3.31 -53.50
C PHE A 105 -2.17 -2.18 -53.91
N SER A 106 -2.85 -1.54 -52.94
CA SER A 106 -3.81 -0.46 -53.17
C SER A 106 -3.49 0.77 -52.30
N VAL A 107 -4.25 1.85 -52.50
CA VAL A 107 -4.09 3.11 -51.73
C VAL A 107 -4.41 2.93 -50.23
N ILE A 108 -5.18 1.88 -49.87
CA ILE A 108 -5.58 1.59 -48.50
C ILE A 108 -4.51 0.76 -47.82
N ILE A 109 -3.96 1.26 -46.72
CA ILE A 109 -2.94 0.55 -45.94
C ILE A 109 -3.57 -0.32 -44.85
N SER A 110 -2.91 -1.45 -44.55
CA SER A 110 -3.38 -2.38 -43.52
C SER A 110 -3.47 -1.71 -42.13
N PRO A 111 -4.51 -2.01 -41.33
CA PRO A 111 -4.73 -1.40 -40.03
C PRO A 111 -3.59 -1.68 -39.04
N ASP A 112 -3.45 -0.81 -38.04
CA ASP A 112 -2.52 -1.04 -36.91
C ASP A 112 -2.98 -2.25 -36.09
N ARG A 113 -2.08 -3.22 -35.90
CA ARG A 113 -2.35 -4.47 -35.16
C ARG A 113 -1.76 -4.48 -33.74
N ARG A 114 -1.17 -3.37 -33.29
CA ARG A 114 -0.62 -3.27 -31.93
C ARG A 114 -1.71 -3.46 -30.88
N GLY A 115 -1.41 -4.25 -29.85
CA GLY A 115 -2.32 -4.52 -28.73
C GLY A 115 -3.44 -5.52 -29.01
N ILE A 116 -3.51 -6.11 -30.22
CA ILE A 116 -4.55 -7.09 -30.57
C ILE A 116 -4.13 -8.52 -30.19
N ALA A 117 -2.83 -8.82 -30.25
CA ALA A 117 -2.33 -10.13 -29.83
C ALA A 117 -2.21 -10.20 -28.30
N PRO A 118 -2.62 -11.32 -27.65
CA PRO A 118 -2.27 -11.57 -26.26
C PRO A 118 -0.75 -11.58 -26.12
N SER A 119 -0.22 -11.03 -25.03
CA SER A 119 1.22 -11.07 -24.80
C SER A 119 1.67 -12.53 -24.67
N GLY A 120 2.75 -12.91 -25.37
CA GLY A 120 3.31 -14.26 -25.28
C GLY A 120 3.78 -14.65 -23.87
N ASN A 121 3.90 -13.67 -22.97
CA ASN A 121 4.26 -13.85 -21.56
C ASN A 121 3.05 -14.03 -20.64
N LYS A 122 1.81 -14.02 -21.17
CA LYS A 122 0.59 -14.21 -20.38
C LYS A 122 0.46 -15.70 -20.01
N ARG A 123 0.73 -16.00 -18.75
CA ARG A 123 0.52 -17.33 -18.15
C ARG A 123 -0.96 -17.70 -18.13
N SER A 124 -1.25 -19.00 -18.21
CA SER A 124 -2.63 -19.49 -18.24
C SER A 124 -3.34 -19.24 -16.92
N ALA A 125 -4.67 -19.17 -16.95
CA ALA A 125 -5.46 -19.04 -15.73
C ALA A 125 -5.27 -20.26 -14.79
N GLU A 126 -5.02 -21.42 -15.39
CA GLU A 126 -4.76 -22.68 -14.70
C GLU A 126 -3.44 -22.67 -13.92
N GLU A 127 -2.35 -22.15 -14.52
CA GLU A 127 -1.05 -22.00 -13.83
C GLU A 127 -1.17 -21.11 -12.59
N ILE A 128 -1.99 -20.05 -12.67
CA ILE A 128 -2.25 -19.14 -11.55
C ILE A 128 -3.11 -19.82 -10.48
N GLN A 129 -4.10 -20.62 -10.88
CA GLN A 129 -4.96 -21.32 -9.94
C GLN A 129 -4.19 -22.39 -9.15
N ASN A 130 -3.34 -23.16 -9.82
CA ASN A 130 -2.46 -24.15 -9.17
C ASN A 130 -1.56 -23.52 -8.11
N ALA A 131 -1.03 -22.32 -8.37
CA ALA A 131 -0.25 -21.58 -7.38
C ALA A 131 -1.09 -21.16 -6.16
N LYS A 132 -2.34 -20.73 -6.37
CA LYS A 132 -3.26 -20.37 -5.28
C LYS A 132 -3.67 -21.59 -4.46
N ASP A 133 -3.97 -22.70 -5.11
CA ASP A 133 -4.39 -23.94 -4.45
C ASP A 133 -3.26 -24.48 -3.55
N HIS A 134 -2.02 -24.45 -4.05
CA HIS A 134 -0.86 -24.77 -3.23
C HIS A 134 -0.75 -23.86 -1.99
N ILE A 135 -0.92 -22.53 -2.14
CA ILE A 135 -0.90 -21.58 -1.01
C ILE A 135 -2.04 -21.89 -0.01
N LEU A 136 -3.22 -22.26 -0.51
CA LEU A 136 -4.39 -22.54 0.31
C LEU A 136 -4.34 -23.89 1.02
N SER A 137 -3.46 -24.80 0.61
CA SER A 137 -3.25 -26.10 1.25
C SER A 137 -2.66 -25.98 2.67
N PHE A 138 -1.97 -24.89 2.98
CA PHE A 138 -1.38 -24.66 4.29
C PHE A 138 -2.45 -24.31 5.35
N PRO A 139 -2.34 -24.85 6.59
CA PRO A 139 -3.22 -24.50 7.70
C PRO A 139 -3.16 -23.00 8.01
N LYS A 140 -4.35 -22.39 8.15
CA LYS A 140 -4.55 -20.96 8.39
C LYS A 140 -5.21 -20.77 9.76
N TYR A 141 -4.82 -19.71 10.46
CA TYR A 141 -5.36 -19.36 11.77
C TYR A 141 -5.74 -17.88 11.83
N GLU A 142 -6.67 -17.55 12.71
CA GLU A 142 -7.07 -16.16 12.98
C GLU A 142 -6.43 -15.67 14.26
N SER A 143 -5.89 -14.45 14.26
CA SER A 143 -5.30 -13.86 15.46
C SER A 143 -6.41 -13.45 16.43
N HIS A 144 -6.51 -14.16 17.54
CA HIS A 144 -7.54 -14.01 18.57
C HIS A 144 -7.64 -12.57 19.11
N TYR A 145 -6.51 -11.93 19.47
CA TYR A 145 -6.46 -10.57 20.01
C TYR A 145 -6.81 -9.44 19.01
N PHE A 146 -6.92 -9.73 17.71
CA PHE A 146 -7.16 -8.71 16.67
C PHE A 146 -8.42 -9.00 15.83
N ARG A 147 -9.32 -9.87 16.31
CA ARG A 147 -10.55 -10.25 15.58
C ARG A 147 -11.41 -9.05 15.16
N ASN A 148 -11.46 -8.01 15.99
CA ASN A 148 -12.20 -6.77 15.67
C ASN A 148 -11.44 -5.77 14.79
N ARG A 149 -10.13 -5.99 14.54
CA ARG A 149 -9.28 -5.03 13.81
C ARG A 149 -8.92 -5.49 12.39
N THR A 150 -8.88 -6.80 12.10
CA THR A 150 -8.51 -7.29 10.76
C THR A 150 -9.18 -8.62 10.39
N SER A 151 -9.67 -8.76 9.15
CA SER A 151 -10.12 -10.03 8.55
C SER A 151 -8.97 -10.89 8.00
N LYS A 152 -7.73 -10.60 8.40
CA LYS A 152 -6.52 -11.20 7.85
C LYS A 152 -6.28 -12.58 8.46
N LYS A 153 -5.97 -13.57 7.61
CA LYS A 153 -5.63 -14.93 8.06
C LYS A 153 -4.11 -15.11 8.09
N TYR A 154 -3.65 -15.87 9.08
CA TYR A 154 -2.22 -16.03 9.35
C TYR A 154 -1.77 -17.48 9.13
N LEU A 155 -0.64 -17.63 8.45
CA LEU A 155 0.13 -18.87 8.38
C LEU A 155 1.16 -18.93 9.52
N SER A 156 1.70 -20.13 9.79
CA SER A 156 2.74 -20.33 10.80
C SER A 156 3.92 -19.37 10.63
N SER A 157 4.51 -18.95 11.75
CA SER A 157 5.75 -18.14 11.79
C SER A 157 6.96 -18.87 11.20
N ASP A 158 6.91 -20.20 11.11
CA ASP A 158 8.02 -21.02 10.59
C ASP A 158 8.05 -21.05 9.06
N LEU A 159 6.95 -20.63 8.43
CA LEU A 159 6.81 -20.53 6.98
C LEU A 159 7.25 -19.15 6.48
N SER A 160 7.67 -19.12 5.22
CA SER A 160 7.91 -17.88 4.48
C SER A 160 7.49 -18.09 3.03
N ILE A 161 7.23 -17.00 2.29
CA ILE A 161 6.88 -17.10 0.86
C ILE A 161 7.96 -17.86 0.09
N ALA A 162 9.24 -17.67 0.44
CA ALA A 162 10.36 -18.38 -0.16
C ALA A 162 10.29 -19.90 0.11
N LYS A 163 10.13 -20.30 1.39
CA LYS A 163 10.00 -21.72 1.76
C LYS A 163 8.79 -22.38 1.10
N MET A 164 7.64 -21.70 1.10
CA MET A 164 6.43 -22.21 0.44
C MET A 164 6.62 -22.34 -1.08
N TYR A 165 7.34 -21.40 -1.69
CA TYR A 165 7.65 -21.48 -3.12
C TYR A 165 8.62 -22.61 -3.45
N ASP A 166 9.59 -22.89 -2.56
CA ASP A 166 10.47 -24.06 -2.71
C ASP A 166 9.70 -25.38 -2.66
N MET A 167 8.71 -25.49 -1.76
CA MET A 167 7.77 -26.62 -1.73
C MET A 167 6.92 -26.70 -3.00
N TYR A 168 6.39 -25.57 -3.48
CA TYR A 168 5.59 -25.51 -4.71
C TYR A 168 6.35 -26.00 -5.96
N LYS A 169 7.64 -25.65 -6.07
CA LYS A 169 8.50 -26.13 -7.17
C LYS A 169 8.68 -27.65 -7.16
N GLN A 170 8.55 -28.30 -6.01
CA GLN A 170 8.65 -29.75 -5.91
C GLN A 170 7.35 -30.45 -6.34
N THR A 171 6.21 -29.75 -6.29
CA THR A 171 4.91 -30.31 -6.64
C THR A 171 4.49 -30.07 -8.09
N VAL A 172 5.19 -29.20 -8.83
CA VAL A 172 4.81 -28.77 -10.20
C VAL A 172 6.03 -28.74 -11.13
N ASP A 173 5.92 -29.38 -12.29
CA ASP A 173 6.97 -29.44 -13.33
C ASP A 173 7.32 -28.06 -13.92
N LYS A 174 6.31 -27.21 -14.12
CA LYS A 174 6.46 -25.84 -14.64
C LYS A 174 5.93 -24.81 -13.64
N PRO A 175 6.73 -24.44 -12.64
CA PRO A 175 6.32 -23.45 -11.65
C PRO A 175 6.20 -22.05 -12.26
N VAL A 176 5.20 -21.30 -11.81
CA VAL A 176 5.12 -19.85 -12.06
C VAL A 176 6.30 -19.11 -11.43
N SER A 177 6.59 -17.88 -11.85
CA SER A 177 7.65 -17.10 -11.21
C SER A 177 7.36 -16.80 -9.74
N LEU A 178 8.41 -16.68 -8.93
CA LEU A 178 8.30 -16.29 -7.51
C LEU A 178 7.49 -14.99 -7.34
N THR A 179 7.66 -14.03 -8.24
CA THR A 179 6.89 -12.78 -8.23
C THR A 179 5.40 -13.02 -8.40
N LEU A 180 5.01 -13.90 -9.34
CA LEU A 180 3.59 -14.23 -9.56
C LEU A 180 3.02 -15.01 -8.37
N TYR A 181 3.79 -15.96 -7.82
CA TYR A 181 3.43 -16.71 -6.63
C TYR A 181 3.23 -15.79 -5.40
N LYS A 182 4.14 -14.83 -5.20
CA LYS A 182 4.05 -13.79 -4.17
C LYS A 182 2.82 -12.91 -4.34
N ASN A 183 2.48 -12.53 -5.58
CA ASN A 183 1.26 -11.78 -5.86
C ASN A 183 0.01 -12.58 -5.55
N CYS A 184 0.00 -13.89 -5.89
CA CYS A 184 -1.09 -14.79 -5.51
C CYS A 184 -1.25 -14.85 -3.98
N PHE A 185 -0.16 -14.95 -3.22
CA PHE A 185 -0.18 -14.95 -1.76
C PHE A 185 -0.87 -13.70 -1.18
N TYR A 186 -0.48 -12.50 -1.62
CA TYR A 186 -1.09 -11.27 -1.12
C TYR A 186 -2.54 -11.08 -1.58
N SER A 187 -2.90 -11.58 -2.77
CA SER A 187 -4.28 -11.54 -3.25
C SER A 187 -5.25 -12.34 -2.37
N LEU A 188 -4.74 -13.31 -1.60
CA LEU A 188 -5.52 -14.15 -0.69
C LEU A 188 -5.67 -13.53 0.72
N ASN A 189 -5.20 -12.29 0.93
CA ASN A 189 -5.21 -11.59 2.22
C ASN A 189 -4.55 -12.40 3.37
N LEU A 190 -3.43 -13.05 3.06
CA LEU A 190 -2.64 -13.85 4.01
C LEU A 190 -1.43 -13.08 4.55
N ALA A 191 -0.99 -13.44 5.75
CA ALA A 191 0.26 -12.99 6.34
C ALA A 191 0.91 -14.12 7.15
N PHE A 192 2.20 -13.99 7.48
CA PHE A 192 2.83 -14.88 8.45
C PHE A 192 2.59 -14.34 9.87
N LYS A 193 2.29 -15.24 10.80
CA LYS A 193 2.21 -14.89 12.21
C LYS A 193 3.59 -14.43 12.68
N LYS A 194 3.66 -13.30 13.40
CA LYS A 194 4.90 -12.91 14.08
C LYS A 194 5.16 -13.89 15.23
N PRO A 195 6.43 -14.19 15.58
CA PRO A 195 6.75 -14.92 16.81
C PRO A 195 6.01 -14.29 17.99
N LYS A 196 5.44 -15.12 18.88
CA LYS A 196 4.49 -14.69 19.94
C LYS A 196 4.98 -13.41 20.64
N GLN A 197 4.36 -12.28 20.32
CA GLN A 197 4.33 -11.11 21.20
C GLN A 197 3.03 -11.22 22.01
N ASP A 198 3.18 -11.20 23.34
CA ASP A 198 2.14 -11.08 24.36
C ASP A 198 0.93 -12.02 24.21
N THR A 199 1.16 -13.32 24.49
CA THR A 199 0.05 -14.25 24.73
C THR A 199 -0.43 -14.17 26.17
N CYS A 200 -1.74 -14.12 26.39
CA CYS A 200 -2.35 -14.27 27.71
C CYS A 200 -1.93 -15.62 28.30
N PHE A 201 -1.28 -15.57 29.47
CA PHE A 201 -0.83 -16.74 30.21
C PHE A 201 -1.97 -17.74 30.47
N LYS A 202 -3.18 -17.26 30.80
CA LYS A 202 -4.35 -18.14 30.97
C LYS A 202 -4.75 -18.83 29.66
N CYS A 203 -4.73 -18.12 28.54
CA CYS A 203 -5.02 -18.71 27.23
C CYS A 203 -4.00 -19.79 26.86
N ASP A 204 -2.70 -19.55 27.12
CA ASP A 204 -1.67 -20.57 26.90
C ASP A 204 -1.90 -21.81 27.79
N ILE A 205 -2.29 -21.63 29.06
CA ILE A 205 -2.67 -22.75 29.94
C ILE A 205 -3.85 -23.53 29.37
N PHE A 206 -4.92 -22.83 28.94
CA PHE A 206 -6.09 -23.49 28.36
C PHE A 206 -5.71 -24.26 27.09
N GLU A 207 -4.89 -23.67 26.21
CA GLU A 207 -4.45 -24.33 24.97
C GLU A 207 -3.66 -25.61 25.27
N ILE A 208 -2.73 -25.56 26.23
CA ILE A 208 -1.94 -26.73 26.62
C ILE A 208 -2.84 -27.81 27.22
N LYS A 209 -3.71 -27.46 28.18
CA LYS A 209 -4.61 -28.42 28.84
C LYS A 209 -5.56 -29.08 27.83
N LEU A 210 -6.15 -28.30 26.91
CA LEU A 210 -7.05 -28.84 25.88
C LEU A 210 -6.36 -29.79 24.90
N LYS A 211 -5.05 -29.68 24.70
CA LYS A 211 -4.28 -30.60 23.83
C LYS A 211 -4.03 -31.96 24.48
N VAL A 212 -3.93 -32.00 25.80
CA VAL A 212 -3.59 -33.22 26.56
C VAL A 212 -4.84 -33.99 26.97
N LEU A 213 -5.96 -33.30 27.22
CA LEU A 213 -7.20 -33.94 27.65
C LEU A 213 -7.91 -34.71 26.51
N GLU A 214 -8.35 -35.92 26.84
CA GLU A 214 -9.26 -36.72 25.99
C GLU A 214 -10.64 -36.09 25.91
N GLU A 215 -11.43 -36.44 24.88
CA GLU A 215 -12.79 -35.92 24.74
C GLU A 215 -13.67 -36.43 25.89
N GLY A 216 -14.25 -35.51 26.64
CA GLY A 216 -15.03 -35.80 27.84
C GLY A 216 -15.47 -34.52 28.56
N GLU A 217 -16.18 -34.68 29.67
CA GLU A 217 -16.77 -33.59 30.44
C GLU A 217 -15.72 -32.56 30.91
N GLU A 218 -14.54 -33.03 31.34
CA GLU A 218 -13.45 -32.14 31.77
C GLU A 218 -12.96 -31.21 30.66
N LYS A 219 -12.87 -31.73 29.43
CA LYS A 219 -12.43 -30.95 28.27
C LYS A 219 -13.47 -29.90 27.88
N GLU A 220 -14.75 -30.25 27.98
CA GLU A 220 -15.86 -29.32 27.69
C GLU A 220 -15.95 -28.21 28.75
N ASN A 221 -15.82 -28.54 30.04
CA ASN A 221 -15.76 -27.55 31.11
C ASN A 221 -14.61 -26.56 30.89
N LEU A 222 -13.44 -27.04 30.46
CA LEU A 222 -12.29 -26.19 30.17
C LEU A 222 -12.49 -25.30 28.93
N ARG A 223 -13.26 -25.77 27.94
CA ARG A 223 -13.70 -24.93 26.79
C ARG A 223 -14.64 -23.83 27.26
N GLN A 224 -15.61 -24.15 28.11
CA GLN A 224 -16.54 -23.16 28.66
C GLN A 224 -15.83 -22.10 29.51
N GLU A 225 -14.87 -22.50 30.35
CA GLU A 225 -14.05 -21.54 31.13
C GLU A 225 -13.24 -20.61 30.22
N ARG A 226 -12.63 -21.17 29.17
CA ARG A 226 -11.89 -20.40 28.18
C ARG A 226 -12.81 -19.42 27.45
N ASP A 227 -14.00 -19.86 27.05
CA ASP A 227 -14.94 -19.02 26.32
C ASP A 227 -15.50 -17.91 27.21
N LYS A 228 -15.76 -18.19 28.49
CA LYS A 228 -16.07 -17.16 29.50
C LYS A 228 -14.93 -16.16 29.68
N HIS A 229 -13.68 -16.62 29.74
CA HIS A 229 -12.51 -15.74 29.80
C HIS A 229 -12.44 -14.79 28.59
N HIS A 230 -12.69 -15.31 27.39
CA HIS A 230 -12.74 -14.50 26.17
C HIS A 230 -13.89 -13.50 26.18
N GLN A 231 -15.08 -13.93 26.62
CA GLN A 231 -16.25 -13.06 26.71
C GLN A 231 -16.00 -11.88 27.66
N LEU A 232 -15.38 -12.12 28.81
CA LEU A 232 -14.99 -11.06 29.75
C LEU A 232 -14.01 -10.06 29.12
N ALA A 233 -13.05 -10.53 28.32
CA ALA A 233 -12.12 -9.65 27.61
C ALA A 233 -12.86 -8.81 26.55
N ASP A 234 -13.74 -9.43 25.77
CA ASP A 234 -14.56 -8.72 24.77
C ASP A 234 -15.44 -7.66 25.42
N ASP A 235 -16.06 -7.95 26.56
CA ASP A 235 -16.89 -7.00 27.29
C ASP A 235 -16.06 -5.85 27.87
N ALA A 236 -14.83 -6.10 28.34
CA ALA A 236 -13.91 -5.05 28.77
C ALA A 236 -13.51 -4.12 27.61
N PHE A 237 -13.26 -4.66 26.42
CA PHE A 237 -12.99 -3.85 25.22
C PHE A 237 -14.21 -3.06 24.76
N LYS A 238 -15.42 -3.63 24.84
CA LYS A 238 -16.67 -2.89 24.56
C LYS A 238 -16.86 -1.75 25.56
N ALA A 239 -16.64 -1.99 26.84
CA ALA A 239 -16.74 -0.94 27.87
C ALA A 239 -15.74 0.20 27.59
N LYS A 240 -14.50 -0.13 27.19
CA LYS A 240 -13.50 0.87 26.78
C LYS A 240 -13.95 1.70 25.58
N GLN A 241 -14.62 1.07 24.61
CA GLN A 241 -15.15 1.76 23.44
C GLN A 241 -16.27 2.74 23.81
N VAL A 242 -17.20 2.31 24.69
CA VAL A 242 -18.27 3.18 25.21
C VAL A 242 -17.69 4.38 25.96
N ASP A 243 -16.73 4.15 26.86
CA ASP A 243 -16.10 5.25 27.61
C ASP A 243 -15.35 6.22 26.71
N LYS A 244 -14.72 5.73 25.63
CA LYS A 244 -14.12 6.57 24.60
C LYS A 244 -15.15 7.46 23.93
N GLU A 245 -16.30 6.91 23.52
CA GLU A 245 -17.37 7.66 22.87
C GLU A 245 -17.96 8.72 23.80
N VAL A 246 -18.14 8.39 25.08
CA VAL A 246 -18.59 9.33 26.12
C VAL A 246 -17.58 10.47 26.31
N ALA A 247 -16.30 10.17 26.47
CA ALA A 247 -15.26 11.17 26.64
C ALA A 247 -15.04 12.05 25.39
N SER A 248 -15.31 11.52 24.19
CA SER A 248 -15.29 12.31 22.96
C SER A 248 -16.49 13.27 22.84
N SER A 249 -17.62 12.96 23.49
CA SER A 249 -18.86 13.71 23.36
C SER A 249 -19.04 14.76 24.47
N ASP A 250 -18.53 14.50 25.68
CA ASP A 250 -18.65 15.36 26.85
C ASP A 250 -17.28 15.83 27.33
N THR A 251 -17.00 17.13 27.21
CA THR A 251 -15.71 17.73 27.59
C THR A 251 -15.43 17.67 29.08
N LYS A 252 -16.46 17.45 29.91
CA LYS A 252 -16.33 17.26 31.36
C LYS A 252 -15.89 15.85 31.74
N LYS A 253 -15.80 14.94 30.78
CA LYS A 253 -15.38 13.55 30.98
C LYS A 253 -14.12 13.25 30.20
N ARG A 254 -13.17 12.55 30.83
CA ARG A 254 -11.94 12.11 30.18
C ARG A 254 -11.75 10.62 30.34
N ALA A 255 -11.19 9.99 29.30
CA ALA A 255 -10.85 8.57 29.33
C ALA A 255 -9.41 8.39 28.87
N TYR A 256 -8.58 7.77 29.71
CA TYR A 256 -7.17 7.53 29.47
C TYR A 256 -6.87 6.04 29.47
N THR A 257 -5.93 5.62 28.64
CA THR A 257 -5.29 4.31 28.75
C THR A 257 -3.81 4.53 28.99
N PHE A 258 -3.21 3.79 29.93
CA PHE A 258 -1.79 3.92 30.20
C PHE A 258 -1.10 2.58 30.36
N ASP A 259 0.17 2.56 29.95
CA ASP A 259 1.02 1.38 30.00
C ASP A 259 2.49 1.80 30.20
N LEU A 260 3.20 1.04 31.02
CA LEU A 260 4.62 1.23 31.27
C LEU A 260 5.41 0.36 30.31
N GLN A 261 6.13 0.98 29.39
CA GLN A 261 6.91 0.26 28.39
C GLN A 261 8.00 -0.62 29.03
N GLN A 262 8.48 -1.60 28.26
CA GLN A 262 9.69 -2.34 28.60
C GLN A 262 10.85 -1.35 28.83
N CYS A 263 11.74 -1.68 29.78
CA CYS A 263 12.91 -0.87 30.08
C CYS A 263 13.72 -0.56 28.81
N LEU A 264 13.96 0.72 28.56
CA LEU A 264 14.67 1.20 27.40
C LEU A 264 16.17 1.30 27.75
N PRO A 265 17.06 0.61 27.02
CA PRO A 265 18.49 0.73 27.26
C PRO A 265 19.01 2.09 26.78
N THR A 266 19.78 2.76 27.63
CA THR A 266 20.30 4.10 27.36
C THR A 266 21.83 4.16 27.62
N PRO A 267 22.67 4.46 26.62
CA PRO A 267 22.32 4.61 25.20
C PRO A 267 21.93 3.26 24.57
N PHE A 268 21.12 3.31 23.51
CA PHE A 268 20.85 2.13 22.68
C PHE A 268 22.09 1.76 21.88
N LEU A 269 22.66 0.59 22.14
CA LEU A 269 23.88 0.12 21.51
C LEU A 269 23.63 -1.24 20.86
N THR A 270 24.09 -1.41 19.61
CA THR A 270 23.95 -2.65 18.84
C THR A 270 25.15 -3.60 19.00
N ALA A 271 26.21 -3.16 19.68
CA ALA A 271 27.42 -3.94 19.86
C ALA A 271 27.21 -5.06 20.90
N ASN A 272 27.68 -6.27 20.61
CA ASN A 272 27.54 -7.42 21.53
C ASN A 272 28.25 -7.22 22.88
N THR A 273 29.21 -6.31 22.97
CA THR A 273 29.88 -5.95 24.23
C THR A 273 28.91 -5.49 25.31
N VAL A 274 27.75 -4.97 24.91
CA VAL A 274 26.71 -4.40 25.76
C VAL A 274 25.98 -5.46 26.59
N PHE A 275 25.95 -6.73 26.14
CA PHE A 275 25.44 -7.86 26.93
C PHE A 275 26.29 -8.14 28.17
N TYR A 276 27.56 -7.73 28.17
CA TYR A 276 28.51 -7.93 29.25
C TYR A 276 28.73 -6.67 30.11
N LYS A 277 27.93 -5.62 29.88
CA LYS A 277 28.02 -4.35 30.60
C LYS A 277 26.67 -4.01 31.22
N ARG A 278 26.70 -3.31 32.35
CA ARG A 278 25.49 -2.78 32.98
C ARG A 278 24.99 -1.59 32.16
N GLN A 279 23.77 -1.71 31.63
CA GLN A 279 23.10 -0.63 30.90
C GLN A 279 22.30 0.22 31.87
N LEU A 280 22.23 1.53 31.61
CA LEU A 280 21.30 2.42 32.30
C LEU A 280 19.91 2.20 31.70
N TRP A 281 18.92 1.94 32.57
CA TRP A 281 17.53 1.79 32.14
C TRP A 281 16.80 3.12 32.19
N THR A 282 16.14 3.45 31.09
CA THR A 282 15.14 4.52 31.02
C THR A 282 13.75 3.90 30.98
N PHE A 283 12.86 4.43 31.79
CA PHE A 283 11.46 4.04 31.88
C PHE A 283 10.61 5.07 31.17
N ASN A 284 9.54 4.61 30.52
CA ASN A 284 8.58 5.47 29.84
C ASN A 284 7.15 5.01 30.13
N LEU A 285 6.42 5.78 30.95
CA LEU A 285 4.99 5.59 31.14
C LEU A 285 4.26 6.36 30.06
N THR A 286 3.58 5.63 29.19
CA THR A 286 2.78 6.23 28.11
C THR A 286 1.34 6.33 28.56
N VAL A 287 0.77 7.53 28.48
CA VAL A 287 -0.65 7.79 28.73
C VAL A 287 -1.28 8.31 27.46
N HIS A 288 -2.31 7.64 26.98
CA HIS A 288 -3.03 7.99 25.76
C HIS A 288 -4.44 8.45 26.12
N ASP A 289 -4.77 9.67 25.71
CA ASP A 289 -6.14 10.23 25.79
C ASP A 289 -7.00 9.57 24.71
N LEU A 290 -8.04 8.85 25.11
CA LEU A 290 -8.89 8.12 24.19
C LEU A 290 -9.79 9.05 23.35
N ALA A 291 -10.07 10.26 23.83
CA ALA A 291 -10.91 11.23 23.16
C ALA A 291 -10.11 12.05 22.13
N THR A 292 -8.96 12.60 22.51
CA THR A 292 -8.14 13.44 21.61
C THR A 292 -7.15 12.64 20.77
N ASN A 293 -6.83 11.39 21.18
CA ASN A 293 -5.73 10.58 20.66
C ASN A 293 -4.34 11.20 20.86
N GLU A 294 -4.21 12.12 21.82
CA GLU A 294 -2.92 12.63 22.25
C GLU A 294 -2.21 11.64 23.17
N VAL A 295 -0.88 11.63 23.12
CA VAL A 295 -0.04 10.74 23.93
C VAL A 295 0.93 11.57 24.75
N THR A 296 0.90 11.35 26.06
CA THR A 296 1.83 11.93 27.03
C THR A 296 2.82 10.84 27.46
N CYS A 297 4.11 11.13 27.31
CA CYS A 297 5.20 10.22 27.71
C CYS A 297 5.89 10.78 28.96
N PHE A 298 5.75 10.07 30.09
CA PHE A 298 6.52 10.37 31.30
C PHE A 298 7.79 9.52 31.29
N MET A 299 8.94 10.16 31.05
CA MET A 299 10.24 9.48 30.99
C MET A 299 11.13 9.84 32.19
N TRP A 300 11.77 8.84 32.76
CA TRP A 300 12.80 8.98 33.79
C TRP A 300 13.75 7.79 33.75
N ASP A 301 14.94 7.91 34.31
CA ASP A 301 15.93 6.83 34.35
C ASP A 301 16.06 6.21 35.75
N GLU A 302 16.71 5.05 35.82
CA GLU A 302 16.89 4.30 37.07
C GLU A 302 17.69 5.03 38.15
N SER A 303 18.47 6.06 37.81
CA SER A 303 19.15 6.91 38.81
C SER A 303 18.20 7.92 39.47
N THR A 304 17.12 8.28 38.78
CA THR A 304 16.12 9.24 39.28
C THR A 304 15.12 8.55 40.21
N ALA A 305 14.54 7.43 39.77
CA ALA A 305 13.54 6.69 40.57
C ALA A 305 13.36 5.25 40.07
N GLY A 306 12.73 4.42 40.90
CA GLY A 306 12.27 3.08 40.50
C GLY A 306 11.10 3.13 39.52
N ARG A 307 10.44 1.98 39.29
CA ARG A 307 9.30 1.87 38.36
C ARG A 307 8.06 1.21 38.98
N GLY A 308 7.90 1.40 40.29
CA GLY A 308 6.81 0.80 41.07
C GLY A 308 5.59 1.71 41.17
N GLY A 309 4.58 1.27 41.92
CA GLY A 309 3.30 1.96 42.06
C GLY A 309 3.39 3.43 42.50
N ASN A 310 4.39 3.81 43.32
CA ASN A 310 4.59 5.22 43.69
C ASN A 310 4.97 6.11 42.49
N GLN A 311 5.83 5.63 41.59
CA GLN A 311 6.22 6.39 40.40
C GLN A 311 5.05 6.49 39.42
N ILE A 312 4.33 5.38 39.19
CA ILE A 312 3.11 5.39 38.38
C ILE A 312 2.10 6.38 38.95
N ALA A 313 1.82 6.30 40.24
CA ALA A 313 0.91 7.20 40.94
C ALA A 313 1.34 8.67 40.80
N SER A 314 2.64 8.97 40.92
CA SER A 314 3.16 10.34 40.75
C SER A 314 2.94 10.88 39.34
N CYS A 315 3.16 10.07 38.30
CA CYS A 315 2.91 10.45 36.91
C CYS A 315 1.42 10.70 36.64
N ILE A 316 0.54 9.79 37.09
CA ILE A 316 -0.91 9.95 36.92
C ILE A 316 -1.43 11.13 37.74
N TYR A 317 -0.91 11.36 38.93
CA TYR A 317 -1.25 12.52 39.74
C TYR A 317 -0.87 13.83 39.04
N ARG A 318 0.33 13.89 38.44
CA ARG A 318 0.75 15.04 37.63
C ARG A 318 -0.22 15.29 36.47
N LEU A 319 -0.63 14.25 35.76
CA LEU A 319 -1.64 14.36 34.70
C LEU A 319 -2.97 14.91 35.22
N LEU A 320 -3.43 14.41 36.36
CA LEU A 320 -4.68 14.85 36.99
C LEU A 320 -4.64 16.34 37.37
N LEU A 321 -3.50 16.85 37.84
CA LEU A 321 -3.33 18.26 38.18
C LEU A 321 -3.38 19.20 36.96
N GLU A 322 -3.17 18.67 35.75
CA GLU A 322 -3.26 19.44 34.51
C GLU A 322 -4.72 19.53 33.99
N LEU A 323 -5.66 18.78 34.58
CA LEU A 323 -7.06 18.78 34.17
C LEU A 323 -7.80 20.01 34.72
N ASN A 324 -8.46 20.73 33.82
CA ASN A 324 -9.34 21.86 34.14
C ASN A 324 -10.78 21.52 33.74
N ASP A 325 -11.74 21.83 34.62
CA ASP A 325 -13.18 21.67 34.38
C ASP A 325 -13.63 20.24 34.00
N VAL A 326 -12.94 19.22 34.54
CA VAL A 326 -13.29 17.81 34.37
C VAL A 326 -13.97 17.29 35.64
N GLU A 327 -15.12 16.66 35.48
CA GLU A 327 -15.92 16.09 36.58
C GLU A 327 -15.72 14.57 36.73
N GLU A 328 -15.40 13.87 35.66
CA GLU A 328 -15.22 12.41 35.67
C GLU A 328 -14.01 11.99 34.83
N VAL A 329 -13.17 11.13 35.40
CA VAL A 329 -12.01 10.57 34.70
C VAL A 329 -12.03 9.05 34.78
N THR A 330 -11.90 8.39 33.63
CA THR A 330 -11.75 6.94 33.56
C THR A 330 -10.36 6.56 33.09
N PHE A 331 -9.68 5.72 33.87
CA PHE A 331 -8.38 5.16 33.55
C PHE A 331 -8.48 3.68 33.20
N TYR A 332 -7.75 3.27 32.17
CA TYR A 332 -7.54 1.90 31.77
C TYR A 332 -6.06 1.51 31.88
N SER A 333 -5.75 0.45 32.61
CA SER A 333 -4.39 -0.10 32.72
C SER A 333 -4.38 -1.62 32.75
N ASP A 334 -3.20 -2.23 32.68
CA ASP A 334 -3.05 -3.65 33.01
C ASP A 334 -3.29 -3.93 34.51
N THR A 335 -3.29 -5.20 34.89
CA THR A 335 -3.46 -5.66 36.28
C THR A 335 -2.16 -5.82 37.05
N CYS A 336 -1.04 -5.24 36.61
CA CYS A 336 0.26 -5.40 37.26
C CYS A 336 0.21 -4.87 38.70
N GLY A 337 0.28 -5.77 39.68
CA GLY A 337 0.19 -5.40 41.10
C GLY A 337 1.33 -4.50 41.57
N GLY A 338 2.55 -4.68 41.04
CA GLY A 338 3.69 -3.83 41.40
C GLY A 338 3.59 -2.39 40.89
N GLN A 339 2.70 -2.12 39.93
CA GLN A 339 2.64 -0.85 39.18
C GLN A 339 1.26 -0.20 39.30
N ASN A 340 0.20 -0.91 38.92
CA ASN A 340 -1.10 -0.31 38.63
C ASN A 340 -2.19 -0.74 39.61
N LYS A 341 -2.33 -2.04 39.87
CA LYS A 341 -3.38 -2.59 40.75
C LYS A 341 -2.90 -2.72 42.19
N ASN A 342 -2.67 -1.58 42.85
CA ASN A 342 -2.17 -1.53 44.23
C ASN A 342 -2.74 -0.37 45.04
N GLN A 343 -2.44 -0.39 46.34
CA GLN A 343 -2.86 0.63 47.29
C GLN A 343 -2.27 2.01 47.00
N GLN A 344 -1.06 2.09 46.44
CA GLN A 344 -0.38 3.37 46.19
C GLN A 344 -1.16 4.19 45.14
N VAL A 345 -1.58 3.56 44.04
CA VAL A 345 -2.41 4.21 43.01
C VAL A 345 -3.79 4.55 43.57
N ALA A 346 -4.40 3.65 44.35
CA ALA A 346 -5.70 3.92 44.98
C ALA A 346 -5.65 5.13 45.94
N PHE A 347 -4.66 5.19 46.82
CA PHE A 347 -4.47 6.32 47.74
C PHE A 347 -4.18 7.61 46.99
N MET A 348 -3.43 7.57 45.90
CA MET A 348 -3.19 8.75 45.07
C MET A 348 -4.51 9.30 44.49
N PHE A 349 -5.41 8.44 43.99
CA PHE A 349 -6.72 8.90 43.52
C PHE A 349 -7.55 9.52 44.66
N THR A 350 -7.54 8.92 45.84
CA THR A 350 -8.19 9.51 47.03
C THR A 350 -7.60 10.88 47.36
N PHE A 351 -6.27 11.01 47.31
CA PHE A 351 -5.59 12.27 47.56
C PHE A 351 -5.90 13.32 46.48
N ALA A 352 -6.01 12.92 45.21
CA ALA A 352 -6.31 13.82 44.09
C ALA A 352 -7.66 14.54 44.26
N PHE A 353 -8.68 13.88 44.82
CA PHE A 353 -9.95 14.53 45.15
C PHE A 353 -9.81 15.71 46.11
N THR A 354 -8.81 15.70 47.00
CA THR A 354 -8.57 16.82 47.91
C THR A 354 -7.97 18.05 47.23
N LYS A 355 -7.46 17.88 46.00
CA LYS A 355 -6.78 18.93 45.23
C LYS A 355 -7.57 19.41 44.03
N LEU A 356 -8.50 18.59 43.54
CA LEU A 356 -9.31 18.84 42.34
C LEU A 356 -10.79 18.93 42.73
N PRO A 357 -11.30 20.11 43.10
CA PRO A 357 -12.67 20.25 43.63
C PRO A 357 -13.75 19.95 42.59
N ASN A 358 -13.45 20.09 41.30
CA ASN A 358 -14.38 19.80 40.21
C ASN A 358 -14.51 18.30 39.94
N LEU A 359 -13.49 17.51 40.29
CA LEU A 359 -13.44 16.09 40.02
C LEU A 359 -14.32 15.34 41.02
N LYS A 360 -15.35 14.67 40.52
CA LYS A 360 -16.35 13.94 41.32
C LYS A 360 -16.15 12.44 41.27
N ILE A 361 -15.70 11.91 40.13
CA ILE A 361 -15.60 10.47 39.89
C ILE A 361 -14.26 10.13 39.24
N ILE A 362 -13.59 9.13 39.79
CA ILE A 362 -12.44 8.47 39.16
C ILE A 362 -12.78 6.99 39.02
N ASN A 363 -12.84 6.50 37.78
CA ASN A 363 -12.98 5.09 37.48
C ASN A 363 -11.61 4.51 37.12
N HIS A 364 -11.14 3.46 37.81
CA HIS A 364 -9.94 2.73 37.40
C HIS A 364 -10.34 1.31 36.97
N LYS A 365 -10.35 1.10 35.65
CA LYS A 365 -10.72 -0.15 34.98
C LYS A 365 -9.47 -0.88 34.51
N PHE A 366 -9.54 -2.21 34.46
CA PHE A 366 -8.41 -3.07 34.11
C PHE A 366 -8.70 -3.88 32.84
N LEU A 367 -7.69 -4.00 31.97
CA LEU A 367 -7.75 -4.77 30.72
C LEU A 367 -6.91 -6.05 30.80
#